data_AF-A0A2V2WN68-F1
#
_entry.id   AF-A0A2V2WN68-F1
#
_cell.length_a   1.000
_cell.length_b   1.000
_cell.length_c   1.000
_cell.angle_alpha   90.00
_cell.angle_beta   90.00
_cell.angle_gamma   90.00
#
_symmetry.space_group_name_H-M   'P 1'
#
loop_
_entity.id
_entity.type
_entity.pdbx_description
1 polymer ?
#
loop_
_entity_poly.entity_id
_entity_poly.type
_entity_poly.pdbx_seq_one_letter_code
_entity_poly.pdbx_strand_id
1 'polypeptide(L)'
;MPEEKDHGRREKKERHHRKRHRKDHKEKVPPSLGEAAEEEEDWDANRERLERICQIPPNNICNDCNNNGTRWASVNHGVFLCIRCSGIHRSLGVHVSKIKSTNMDKWRATEVGLMEAIGNQRGKSLYEARLPRGMKPLTGTESELTLKTFITQKYQEKAFALENLNEVLRQYYKQTRYGKQPRKHDTKAYRMVREQENAAKEGSASQQEDTMKALYGVNAEAISKKSKKTRPVHGIFGLVNVPPDEYDERRRELLSHFRTVEPSSTTAAI
;
A
#
# COMPACT_ATOMS: atom_id res chain seq x y z
N MET A 1 -88.56 54.55 17.32
CA MET A 1 -88.47 53.30 18.11
C MET A 1 -87.07 52.75 17.88
N PRO A 2 -86.35 52.45 18.97
CA PRO A 2 -85.11 53.16 19.36
C PRO A 2 -83.90 52.21 19.23
N GLU A 3 -82.62 52.55 19.44
CA GLU A 3 -81.88 53.03 20.62
C GLU A 3 -80.42 53.29 20.13
N GLU A 4 -79.76 54.40 20.45
CA GLU A 4 -78.83 54.56 21.59
C GLU A 4 -77.72 53.46 21.62
N LYS A 5 -76.41 53.69 21.75
CA LYS A 5 -75.56 54.64 22.50
C LYS A 5 -74.12 54.39 21.98
N ASP A 6 -73.34 55.41 21.66
CA ASP A 6 -72.45 56.13 22.56
C ASP A 6 -71.11 55.43 22.91
N HIS A 7 -70.09 56.28 22.98
CA HIS A 7 -68.80 56.13 23.64
C HIS A 7 -67.71 55.26 23.00
N GLY A 8 -66.79 55.97 22.33
CA GLY A 8 -65.42 55.51 22.18
C GLY A 8 -64.75 55.26 23.53
N ARG A 9 -63.95 54.19 23.63
CA ARG A 9 -62.97 54.05 24.69
C ARG A 9 -61.80 53.15 24.29
N ARG A 10 -60.64 53.79 24.23
CA ARG A 10 -59.28 53.27 24.51
C ARG A 10 -58.65 52.30 23.52
N GLU A 11 -57.76 52.90 22.73
CA GLU A 11 -56.44 52.41 22.34
C GLU A 11 -55.97 51.13 23.04
N LYS A 12 -55.78 50.07 22.25
CA LYS A 12 -54.71 49.10 22.50
C LYS A 12 -53.83 49.02 21.27
N LYS A 13 -52.63 49.60 21.46
CA LYS A 13 -51.46 49.61 20.58
C LYS A 13 -51.27 48.28 19.85
N GLU A 14 -51.63 48.22 18.57
CA GLU A 14 -51.18 47.17 17.67
C GLU A 14 -49.84 47.63 17.07
N ARG A 15 -48.75 47.19 17.71
CA ARG A 15 -47.40 47.42 17.21
C ARG A 15 -47.22 46.61 15.92
N HIS A 16 -47.07 47.33 14.81
CA HIS A 16 -46.51 46.81 13.57
C HIS A 16 -45.26 45.98 13.88
N HIS A 17 -45.40 44.66 13.77
CA HIS A 17 -44.29 43.73 13.87
C HIS A 17 -43.46 43.88 12.59
N ARG A 18 -42.43 44.73 12.67
CA ARG A 18 -41.38 44.84 11.66
C ARG A 18 -40.77 43.44 11.52
N LYS A 19 -41.13 42.71 10.47
CA LYS A 19 -40.51 41.43 10.09
C LYS A 19 -39.02 41.68 9.89
N ARG A 20 -38.23 41.50 10.96
CA ARG A 20 -36.79 41.35 10.85
C ARG A 20 -36.58 40.00 10.20
N HIS A 21 -36.11 40.01 8.95
CA HIS A 21 -35.50 38.85 8.32
C HIS A 21 -34.48 38.27 9.30
N ARG A 22 -34.85 37.17 9.95
CA ARG A 22 -33.92 36.33 10.69
C ARG A 22 -33.07 35.70 9.59
N LYS A 23 -31.85 36.22 9.40
CA LYS A 23 -30.82 35.47 8.67
C LYS A 23 -30.64 34.19 9.46
N ASP A 24 -31.16 33.09 8.93
CA ASP A 24 -30.82 31.76 9.41
C ASP A 24 -29.32 31.63 9.24
N HIS A 25 -28.59 31.79 10.35
CA HIS A 25 -27.25 31.28 10.47
C HIS A 25 -27.38 29.78 10.32
N LYS A 26 -27.29 29.30 9.07
CA LYS A 26 -26.96 27.92 8.78
C LYS A 26 -25.59 27.71 9.40
N GLU A 27 -25.59 27.16 10.61
CA GLU A 27 -24.41 26.74 11.33
C GLU A 27 -23.62 25.87 10.35
N LYS A 28 -22.50 26.40 9.86
CA LYS A 28 -21.64 25.67 8.94
C LYS A 28 -21.01 24.56 9.77
N VAL A 29 -21.64 23.39 9.73
CA VAL A 29 -21.02 22.15 10.17
C VAL A 29 -19.67 22.07 9.44
N PRO A 30 -18.54 21.98 10.16
CA PRO A 30 -17.24 21.81 9.51
C PRO A 30 -17.31 20.55 8.64
N PRO A 31 -16.77 20.57 7.41
CA PRO A 31 -16.81 19.40 6.54
C PRO A 31 -16.19 18.21 7.27
N SER A 32 -16.96 17.13 7.42
CA SER A 32 -16.45 15.85 7.89
C SER A 32 -15.29 15.43 6.97
N LEU A 33 -14.19 15.05 7.61
CA LEU A 33 -13.00 14.45 7.03
C LEU A 33 -13.37 13.41 5.95
N GLY A 34 -13.09 13.72 4.69
CA GLY A 34 -13.38 12.79 3.60
C GLY A 34 -12.93 13.22 2.20
N GLU A 35 -12.70 14.50 1.92
CA GLU A 35 -12.47 14.95 0.54
C GLU A 35 -11.40 16.05 0.47
N ALA A 36 -10.19 15.74 0.93
CA ALA A 36 -9.04 16.36 0.30
C ALA A 36 -8.87 15.63 -1.03
N ALA A 37 -9.09 16.32 -2.16
CA ALA A 37 -8.96 15.76 -3.50
C ALA A 37 -7.55 15.18 -3.72
N GLU A 38 -7.37 13.92 -3.34
CA GLU A 38 -6.58 12.98 -4.10
C GLU A 38 -7.19 13.00 -5.51
N GLU A 39 -6.38 13.11 -6.57
CA GLU A 39 -6.87 12.74 -7.90
C GLU A 39 -7.33 11.27 -7.76
N GLU A 40 -8.63 11.06 -7.58
CA GLU A 40 -9.20 9.73 -7.42
C GLU A 40 -8.78 8.93 -8.65
N GLU A 41 -8.05 7.83 -8.45
CA GLU A 41 -7.55 7.02 -9.55
C GLU A 41 -8.75 6.48 -10.35
N ASP A 42 -8.93 6.99 -11.57
CA ASP A 42 -9.95 6.52 -12.50
C ASP A 42 -9.52 5.16 -13.09
N TRP A 43 -9.95 4.10 -12.42
CA TRP A 43 -9.62 2.72 -12.79
C TRP A 43 -10.19 2.32 -14.15
N ASP A 44 -11.33 2.89 -14.55
CA ASP A 44 -12.00 2.53 -15.81
C ASP A 44 -11.32 3.22 -17.00
N ALA A 45 -10.98 4.50 -16.88
CA ALA A 45 -10.18 5.19 -17.90
C ALA A 45 -8.78 4.55 -18.06
N ASN A 46 -8.17 4.12 -16.95
CA ASN A 46 -6.89 3.39 -16.98
C ASN A 46 -7.02 2.05 -17.71
N ARG A 47 -8.12 1.31 -17.50
CA ARG A 47 -8.41 0.05 -18.19
C ARG A 47 -8.56 0.28 -19.69
N GLU A 48 -9.38 1.24 -20.11
CA GLU A 48 -9.61 1.55 -21.53
C GLU A 48 -8.31 1.97 -22.24
N ARG A 49 -7.49 2.79 -21.57
CA ARG A 49 -6.18 3.18 -22.10
C ARG A 49 -5.24 1.98 -22.23
N LEU A 50 -5.23 1.07 -21.26
CA LEU A 50 -4.44 -0.15 -21.34
C LEU A 50 -4.90 -1.07 -22.48
N GLU A 51 -6.21 -1.20 -22.68
CA GLU A 51 -6.77 -1.99 -23.78
C GLU A 51 -6.32 -1.46 -25.13
N ARG A 52 -6.32 -0.14 -25.33
CA ARG A 52 -5.77 0.49 -26.55
C ARG A 52 -4.28 0.17 -26.73
N ILE A 53 -3.48 0.22 -25.66
CA ILE A 53 -2.05 -0.12 -25.73
C ILE A 53 -1.85 -1.59 -26.13
N CYS A 54 -2.69 -2.50 -25.62
CA CYS A 54 -2.64 -3.93 -25.96
C CYS A 54 -2.94 -4.23 -27.43
N GLN A 55 -3.70 -3.36 -28.11
CA GLN A 55 -4.06 -3.52 -29.53
C GLN A 55 -2.92 -3.12 -30.49
N ILE A 56 -1.91 -2.40 -29.99
CA ILE A 56 -0.74 -2.00 -30.79
C ILE A 56 0.02 -3.28 -31.20
N PRO A 57 0.29 -3.54 -32.51
CA PRO A 57 0.73 -4.86 -32.96
C PRO A 57 1.97 -5.42 -32.27
N PRO A 58 3.06 -4.68 -32.00
CA PRO A 58 4.17 -5.21 -31.21
C PRO A 58 3.78 -5.74 -29.82
N ASN A 59 2.73 -5.18 -29.20
CA ASN A 59 2.30 -5.51 -27.84
C ASN A 59 1.42 -6.76 -27.81
N ASN A 60 0.78 -7.16 -28.91
CA ASN A 60 -0.08 -8.36 -28.96
C ASN A 60 0.72 -9.67 -29.11
N ILE A 61 2.03 -9.57 -29.40
CA ILE A 61 3.00 -10.67 -29.49
C ILE A 61 3.84 -10.71 -28.21
N CYS A 62 3.99 -11.88 -27.60
CA CYS A 62 4.77 -12.06 -26.38
C CYS A 62 6.21 -11.57 -26.56
N ASN A 63 6.69 -10.75 -25.62
CA ASN A 63 8.04 -10.20 -25.69
C ASN A 63 9.13 -11.28 -25.63
N ASP A 64 8.84 -12.46 -25.08
CA ASP A 64 9.85 -13.50 -24.84
C ASP A 64 9.82 -14.65 -25.83
N CYS A 65 8.62 -15.18 -26.15
CA CYS A 65 8.48 -16.38 -26.99
C CYS A 65 7.74 -16.15 -28.31
N ASN A 66 7.41 -14.90 -28.63
CA ASN A 66 6.64 -14.50 -29.81
C ASN A 66 5.25 -15.14 -29.97
N ASN A 67 4.73 -15.86 -28.96
CA ASN A 67 3.36 -16.35 -28.98
C ASN A 67 2.36 -15.19 -28.99
N ASN A 68 1.29 -15.33 -29.77
CA ASN A 68 0.23 -14.33 -29.89
C ASN A 68 -0.64 -14.27 -28.63
N GLY A 69 -1.39 -13.17 -28.49
CA GLY A 69 -2.41 -13.03 -27.45
C GLY A 69 -1.81 -12.76 -26.07
N THR A 70 -0.99 -11.71 -25.97
CA THR A 70 -0.54 -11.22 -24.66
C THR A 70 -1.72 -10.74 -23.83
N ARG A 71 -1.80 -11.21 -22.59
CA ARG A 71 -2.83 -10.84 -21.60
C ARG A 71 -2.22 -10.56 -20.22
N TRP A 72 -0.91 -10.59 -20.16
CA TRP A 72 -0.12 -10.37 -18.97
C TRP A 72 0.96 -9.35 -19.29
N ALA A 73 1.48 -8.71 -18.25
CA ALA A 73 2.53 -7.73 -18.40
C ALA A 73 3.49 -7.80 -17.22
N SER A 74 4.77 -7.58 -17.49
CA SER A 74 5.74 -7.22 -16.46
C SER A 74 5.81 -5.71 -16.38
N VAL A 75 5.22 -5.15 -15.31
CA VAL A 75 4.98 -3.71 -15.19
C VAL A 75 6.29 -2.94 -15.08
N ASN A 76 7.20 -3.40 -14.23
CA ASN A 76 8.50 -2.74 -14.05
C ASN A 76 9.38 -2.85 -15.31
N HIS A 77 9.22 -3.90 -16.11
CA HIS A 77 9.94 -4.00 -17.38
C HIS A 77 9.24 -3.28 -18.53
N GLY A 78 7.95 -2.94 -18.41
CA GLY A 78 7.17 -2.26 -19.43
C GLY A 78 6.83 -3.14 -20.63
N VAL A 79 6.70 -4.46 -20.44
CA VAL A 79 6.53 -5.45 -21.53
C VAL A 79 5.30 -6.33 -21.33
N PHE A 80 4.68 -6.73 -22.44
CA PHE A 80 3.53 -7.63 -22.53
C PHE A 80 3.95 -9.06 -22.85
N LEU A 81 3.32 -10.00 -22.16
CA LEU A 81 3.68 -11.40 -22.07
C LEU A 81 2.46 -12.30 -22.29
N CYS A 82 2.71 -13.52 -22.78
CA CYS A 82 1.71 -14.57 -22.75
C CYS A 82 1.60 -15.18 -21.34
N ILE A 83 0.56 -15.97 -21.10
CA ILE A 83 0.31 -16.61 -19.81
C ILE A 83 1.48 -17.48 -19.32
N ARG A 84 2.12 -18.23 -20.23
CA ARG A 84 3.23 -19.13 -19.88
C ARG A 84 4.47 -18.37 -19.43
N CYS A 85 4.92 -17.39 -20.22
CA CYS A 85 6.06 -16.55 -19.85
C CYS A 85 5.76 -15.77 -18.56
N SER A 86 4.52 -15.30 -18.36
CA SER A 86 4.14 -14.64 -17.11
C SER A 86 4.30 -15.54 -15.88
N GLY A 87 4.05 -16.86 -16.01
CA GLY A 87 4.29 -17.84 -14.94
C GLY A 87 5.77 -17.95 -14.58
N ILE A 88 6.64 -18.01 -15.58
CA ILE A 88 8.09 -18.04 -15.38
C ILE A 88 8.57 -16.75 -14.71
N HIS A 89 8.10 -15.59 -15.17
CA HIS A 89 8.42 -14.30 -14.56
C HIS A 89 8.03 -14.22 -13.08
N ARG A 90 6.93 -14.87 -12.66
CA ARG A 90 6.56 -14.95 -11.23
C ARG A 90 7.61 -15.72 -10.43
N SER A 91 8.17 -16.79 -10.99
CA SER A 91 9.21 -17.60 -10.33
C SER A 91 10.54 -16.85 -10.11
N LEU A 92 10.80 -15.77 -10.86
CA LEU A 92 11.98 -14.90 -10.65
C LEU A 92 11.85 -14.02 -9.39
N GLY A 93 10.64 -13.80 -8.90
CA GLY A 93 10.35 -12.96 -7.74
C GLY A 93 10.15 -11.47 -8.06
N VAL A 94 9.48 -10.78 -7.12
CA VAL A 94 8.97 -9.40 -7.28
C VAL A 94 10.07 -8.32 -7.38
N HIS A 95 11.29 -8.65 -6.95
CA HIS A 95 12.45 -7.78 -7.07
C HIS A 95 13.03 -7.78 -8.50
N VAL A 96 12.77 -8.84 -9.28
CA VAL A 96 13.12 -8.92 -10.70
C VAL A 96 11.94 -8.49 -11.57
N SER A 97 10.79 -9.14 -11.43
CA SER A 97 9.63 -8.90 -12.31
C SER A 97 8.32 -8.82 -11.53
N LYS A 98 7.52 -7.79 -11.83
CA LYS A 98 6.20 -7.55 -11.24
C LYS A 98 5.12 -7.82 -12.27
N ILE A 99 4.45 -8.97 -12.12
CA ILE A 99 3.46 -9.46 -13.09
C ILE A 99 2.04 -9.01 -12.73
N LYS A 100 1.33 -8.47 -13.72
CA LYS A 100 -0.11 -8.14 -13.66
C LYS A 100 -0.84 -8.64 -14.91
N SER A 101 -2.07 -9.06 -14.74
CA SER A 101 -3.03 -9.32 -15.81
C SER A 101 -3.50 -7.99 -16.41
N THR A 102 -3.60 -7.92 -17.73
CA THR A 102 -4.04 -6.70 -18.42
C THR A 102 -5.52 -6.41 -18.25
N ASN A 103 -6.35 -7.41 -17.91
CA ASN A 103 -7.80 -7.26 -17.79
C ASN A 103 -8.38 -7.62 -16.41
N MET A 104 -7.68 -8.43 -15.61
CA MET A 104 -8.15 -8.88 -14.30
C MET A 104 -7.61 -8.04 -13.14
N ASP A 105 -6.44 -7.42 -13.28
CA ASP A 105 -5.83 -6.63 -12.22
C ASP A 105 -6.18 -5.14 -12.34
N LYS A 106 -6.14 -4.44 -11.20
CA LYS A 106 -6.27 -2.98 -11.15
C LYS A 106 -4.97 -2.30 -11.57
N TRP A 107 -5.04 -1.31 -12.46
CA TRP A 107 -3.89 -0.57 -12.98
C TRP A 107 -3.94 0.91 -12.60
N ARG A 108 -2.84 1.41 -12.03
CA ARG A 108 -2.67 2.84 -11.73
C ARG A 108 -2.27 3.60 -12.99
N ALA A 109 -2.60 4.89 -13.04
CA ALA A 109 -2.25 5.74 -14.18
C ALA A 109 -0.73 5.74 -14.48
N THR A 110 0.10 5.69 -13.45
CA THR A 110 1.58 5.63 -13.56
C THR A 110 2.08 4.31 -14.14
N GLU A 111 1.38 3.20 -13.88
CA GLU A 111 1.71 1.88 -14.44
C GLU A 111 1.32 1.83 -15.93
N VAL A 112 0.11 2.29 -16.26
CA VAL A 112 -0.35 2.37 -17.66
C VAL A 112 0.57 3.29 -18.47
N GLY A 113 0.98 4.44 -17.90
CA GLY A 113 1.93 5.34 -18.54
C GLY A 113 3.30 4.71 -18.81
N LEU A 114 3.77 3.82 -17.93
CA LEU A 114 5.01 3.07 -18.16
C LEU A 114 4.86 2.04 -19.30
N MET A 115 3.72 1.34 -19.35
CA MET A 115 3.42 0.41 -20.44
C MET A 115 3.35 1.11 -21.80
N GLU A 116 2.80 2.33 -21.86
CA GLU A 116 2.75 3.16 -23.06
C GLU A 116 4.14 3.68 -23.47
N ALA A 117 4.94 4.09 -22.48
CA ALA A 117 6.25 4.66 -22.72
C ALA A 117 7.28 3.61 -23.21
N ILE A 118 7.18 2.36 -22.75
CA ILE A 118 8.09 1.28 -23.17
C ILE A 118 7.42 0.41 -24.25
N GLY A 119 6.47 -0.43 -23.87
CA GLY A 119 5.86 -1.43 -24.75
C GLY A 119 6.87 -2.45 -25.30
N ASN A 120 6.39 -3.42 -26.07
CA ASN A 120 7.23 -4.52 -26.54
C ASN A 120 8.25 -4.10 -27.59
N GLN A 121 7.96 -3.09 -28.41
CA GLN A 121 8.91 -2.62 -29.42
C GLN A 121 10.18 -2.05 -28.76
N ARG A 122 10.03 -1.14 -27.80
CA ARG A 122 11.19 -0.61 -27.06
C ARG A 122 11.72 -1.65 -26.08
N GLY A 123 10.85 -2.48 -25.50
CA GLY A 123 11.25 -3.63 -24.67
C GLY A 123 12.27 -4.53 -25.37
N LYS A 124 12.03 -4.91 -26.63
CA LYS A 124 13.02 -5.66 -27.43
C LYS A 124 14.33 -4.88 -27.59
N SER A 125 14.25 -3.58 -27.89
CA SER A 125 15.44 -2.74 -28.03
C SER A 125 16.24 -2.60 -26.72
N LEU A 126 15.58 -2.68 -25.57
CA LEU A 126 16.19 -2.55 -24.25
C LEU A 126 16.79 -3.87 -23.75
N TYR A 127 16.05 -4.96 -23.85
CA TYR A 127 16.40 -6.25 -23.24
C TYR A 127 17.04 -7.24 -24.23
N GLU A 128 16.96 -6.98 -25.54
CA GLU A 128 17.49 -7.84 -26.61
C GLU A 128 18.52 -7.12 -27.50
N ALA A 129 19.05 -5.97 -27.05
CA ALA A 129 20.00 -5.14 -27.80
C ALA A 129 21.21 -5.92 -28.34
N ARG A 130 21.70 -6.88 -27.55
CA ARG A 130 22.87 -7.72 -27.85
C ARG A 130 22.50 -9.19 -28.01
N LEU A 131 21.22 -9.49 -28.29
CA LEU A 131 20.75 -10.87 -28.43
C LEU A 131 21.25 -11.49 -29.74
N PRO A 132 22.00 -12.61 -29.71
CA PRO A 132 22.41 -13.29 -30.93
C PRO A 132 21.22 -13.86 -31.70
N ARG A 133 21.32 -13.86 -33.04
CA ARG A 133 20.26 -14.38 -33.91
C ARG A 133 20.02 -15.87 -33.64
N GLY A 134 18.75 -16.28 -33.66
CA GLY A 134 18.35 -17.69 -33.47
C GLY A 134 18.25 -18.15 -32.02
N MET A 135 18.67 -17.35 -31.04
CA MET A 135 18.58 -17.72 -29.62
C MET A 135 17.19 -17.46 -29.02
N LYS A 136 16.39 -16.60 -29.66
CA LYS A 136 15.05 -16.26 -29.18
C LYS A 136 14.07 -17.41 -29.43
N PRO A 137 13.31 -17.86 -28.43
CA PRO A 137 12.16 -18.75 -28.63
C PRO A 137 11.12 -18.08 -29.55
N LEU A 138 10.65 -18.79 -30.58
CA LEU A 138 9.85 -18.21 -31.66
C LEU A 138 8.39 -18.65 -31.68
N THR A 139 8.09 -19.82 -31.12
CA THR A 139 6.79 -20.47 -31.30
C THR A 139 6.02 -20.61 -29.99
N GLY A 140 6.71 -20.38 -28.87
CA GLY A 140 6.23 -20.75 -27.56
C GLY A 140 6.17 -22.27 -27.37
N THR A 141 6.32 -23.13 -28.37
CA THR A 141 6.24 -24.60 -28.15
C THR A 141 7.53 -25.17 -27.55
N GLU A 142 8.52 -24.32 -27.29
CA GLU A 142 9.75 -24.71 -26.62
C GLU A 142 9.48 -25.21 -25.20
N SER A 143 10.39 -26.04 -24.69
CA SER A 143 10.28 -26.61 -23.34
C SER A 143 10.29 -25.51 -22.29
N GLU A 144 9.60 -25.77 -21.17
CA GLU A 144 9.55 -24.83 -20.04
C GLU A 144 10.96 -24.47 -19.53
N LEU A 145 11.87 -25.43 -19.51
CA LEU A 145 13.27 -25.22 -19.14
C LEU A 145 13.96 -24.22 -20.10
N THR A 146 13.74 -24.34 -21.41
CA THR A 146 14.32 -23.44 -22.41
C THR A 146 13.82 -22.01 -22.22
N LEU A 147 12.50 -21.86 -22.06
CA LEU A 147 11.88 -20.55 -21.79
C LEU A 147 12.38 -19.96 -20.48
N LYS A 148 12.50 -20.78 -19.42
CA LYS A 148 13.00 -20.35 -18.12
C LYS A 148 14.43 -19.85 -18.21
N THR A 149 15.33 -20.61 -18.82
CA THR A 149 16.73 -20.21 -19.02
C THR A 149 16.81 -18.89 -19.79
N PHE A 150 16.09 -18.77 -20.91
CA PHE A 150 16.09 -17.54 -21.71
C PHE A 150 15.58 -16.33 -20.92
N ILE A 151 14.46 -16.45 -20.21
CA ILE A 151 13.86 -15.36 -19.43
C ILE A 151 14.78 -14.95 -18.27
N THR A 152 15.40 -15.91 -17.58
CA THR A 152 16.39 -15.61 -16.52
C THR A 152 17.57 -14.82 -17.08
N GLN A 153 18.18 -15.28 -18.18
CA GLN A 153 19.29 -14.58 -18.84
C GLN A 153 18.89 -13.16 -19.29
N LYS A 154 17.67 -13.01 -19.81
CA LYS A 154 17.17 -11.74 -20.34
C LYS A 154 16.89 -10.69 -19.25
N TYR A 155 16.23 -11.06 -18.14
CA TYR A 155 15.74 -10.09 -17.16
C TYR A 155 16.51 -10.07 -15.84
N GLN A 156 16.96 -11.23 -15.35
CA GLN A 156 17.69 -11.34 -14.10
C GLN A 156 19.18 -11.06 -14.31
N GLU A 157 19.79 -11.73 -15.28
CA GLU A 157 21.23 -11.58 -15.59
C GLU A 157 21.49 -10.41 -16.54
N LYS A 158 20.47 -9.96 -17.28
CA LYS A 158 20.55 -8.87 -18.27
C LYS A 158 21.62 -9.13 -19.34
N ALA A 159 21.85 -10.40 -19.68
CA ALA A 159 22.93 -10.85 -20.56
C ALA A 159 22.92 -10.17 -21.93
N PHE A 160 21.72 -9.92 -22.47
CA PHE A 160 21.51 -9.33 -23.81
C PHE A 160 21.07 -7.87 -23.78
N ALA A 161 20.90 -7.31 -22.57
CA ALA A 161 20.37 -5.96 -22.42
C ALA A 161 21.36 -4.90 -22.90
N LEU A 162 20.82 -3.72 -23.19
CA LEU A 162 21.59 -2.51 -23.42
C LEU A 162 22.48 -2.20 -22.20
N GLU A 163 23.72 -1.74 -22.42
CA GLU A 163 24.70 -1.52 -21.35
C GLU A 163 24.20 -0.52 -20.28
N ASN A 164 23.57 0.56 -20.72
CA ASN A 164 23.00 1.58 -19.84
C ASN A 164 21.52 1.34 -19.49
N LEU A 165 21.01 0.10 -19.57
CA LEU A 165 19.61 -0.25 -19.32
C LEU A 165 19.05 0.38 -18.04
N ASN A 166 19.77 0.29 -16.92
CA ASN A 166 19.29 0.80 -15.64
C ASN A 166 19.09 2.33 -15.65
N GLU A 167 19.94 3.07 -16.35
CA GLU A 167 19.81 4.52 -16.49
C GLU A 167 18.61 4.89 -17.34
N VAL A 168 18.44 4.20 -18.47
CA VAL A 168 17.29 4.40 -19.35
C VAL A 168 15.97 4.08 -18.62
N LEU A 169 15.91 2.97 -17.86
CA LEU A 169 14.74 2.64 -17.05
C LEU A 169 14.47 3.69 -15.97
N ARG A 170 15.49 4.25 -15.31
CA ARG A 170 15.32 5.34 -14.35
C ARG A 170 14.68 6.57 -14.99
N GLN A 171 15.04 6.90 -16.23
CA GLN A 171 14.45 8.01 -16.98
C GLN A 171 12.96 7.75 -17.26
N TYR A 172 12.60 6.55 -17.73
CA TYR A 172 11.20 6.17 -17.91
C TYR A 172 10.41 6.23 -16.59
N TYR A 173 10.95 5.69 -15.49
CA TYR A 173 10.28 5.74 -14.19
C TYR A 173 10.08 7.17 -13.69
N LYS A 174 11.06 8.06 -13.93
CA LYS A 174 10.94 9.48 -13.58
C LYS A 174 9.87 10.17 -14.41
N GLN A 175 9.84 9.92 -15.71
CA GLN A 175 8.87 10.49 -16.65
C GLN A 175 7.43 10.08 -16.31
N THR A 176 7.22 8.79 -16.05
CA THR A 176 5.87 8.23 -15.79
C THR A 176 5.48 8.26 -14.33
N ARG A 177 6.38 8.71 -13.45
CA ARG A 177 6.26 8.70 -11.98
C ARG A 177 6.03 7.29 -11.41
N TYR A 178 6.36 6.23 -12.17
CA TYR A 178 6.25 4.85 -11.71
C TYR A 178 7.06 4.61 -10.42
N GLY A 179 6.46 3.89 -9.46
CA GLY A 179 7.08 3.55 -8.19
C GLY A 179 7.13 4.67 -7.14
N LYS A 180 6.74 5.90 -7.49
CA LYS A 180 6.55 6.95 -6.49
C LYS A 180 5.26 6.69 -5.73
N GLN A 181 5.33 6.64 -4.41
CA GLN A 181 4.12 6.67 -3.60
C GLN A 181 3.49 8.06 -3.69
N PRO A 182 2.15 8.17 -3.66
CA PRO A 182 1.48 9.44 -3.44
C PRO A 182 2.08 10.07 -2.17
N ARG A 183 2.48 11.34 -2.24
CA ARG A 183 3.03 12.03 -1.07
C ARG A 183 1.91 12.17 -0.03
N LYS A 184 1.85 11.26 0.93
CA LYS A 184 0.89 11.31 2.05
C LYS A 184 1.06 12.54 2.95
N HIS A 185 2.17 13.28 2.83
CA HIS A 185 2.70 14.04 3.96
C HIS A 185 2.60 15.59 3.89
N ASP A 186 1.93 16.18 2.91
CA ASP A 186 1.84 17.66 2.83
C ASP A 186 0.45 18.22 2.56
N THR A 187 -0.60 17.43 2.73
CA THR A 187 -1.95 18.00 2.78
C THR A 187 -2.19 18.60 4.17
N LYS A 188 -2.80 19.79 4.22
CA LYS A 188 -3.23 20.43 5.48
C LYS A 188 -4.09 19.48 6.32
N ALA A 189 -4.89 18.64 5.67
CA ALA A 189 -5.69 17.58 6.28
C ALA A 189 -4.83 16.53 7.03
N TYR A 190 -3.75 16.03 6.42
CA TYR A 190 -2.89 15.03 7.06
C TYR A 190 -2.13 15.60 8.27
N ARG A 191 -1.71 16.88 8.22
CA ARG A 191 -1.12 17.56 9.39
C ARG A 191 -2.10 17.67 10.55
N MET A 192 -3.35 18.04 10.27
CA MET A 192 -4.40 18.14 11.30
C MET A 192 -4.75 16.78 11.91
N VAL A 193 -4.86 15.72 11.11
CA VAL A 193 -5.11 14.36 11.62
C VAL A 193 -3.96 13.90 12.53
N ARG A 194 -2.72 14.12 12.11
CA ARG A 194 -1.54 13.77 12.92
C ARG A 194 -1.47 14.56 14.23
N GLU A 195 -1.82 15.84 14.21
CA GLU A 195 -1.92 16.67 15.43
C GLU A 195 -3.01 16.15 16.38
N GLN A 196 -4.18 15.77 15.85
CA GLN A 196 -5.27 15.18 16.65
C GLN A 196 -4.90 13.81 17.23
N GLU A 197 -4.26 12.94 16.45
CA GLU A 197 -3.80 11.63 16.93
C GLU A 197 -2.70 11.77 18.00
N ASN A 198 -1.79 12.72 17.84
CA ASN A 198 -0.76 13.00 18.83
C ASN A 198 -1.37 13.58 20.11
N ALA A 199 -2.31 14.52 20.01
CA ALA A 199 -3.03 15.06 21.15
C ALA A 199 -3.84 13.96 21.89
N ALA A 200 -4.47 13.04 21.15
CA ALA A 200 -5.19 11.90 21.74
C ALA A 200 -4.23 10.92 22.45
N LYS A 201 -3.03 10.69 21.90
CA LYS A 201 -1.99 9.87 22.54
C LYS A 201 -1.42 10.53 23.79
N GLU A 202 -1.21 11.84 23.78
CA GLU A 202 -0.77 12.60 24.95
C GLU A 202 -1.85 12.58 26.05
N GLY A 203 -3.13 12.75 25.70
CA GLY A 203 -4.24 12.61 26.63
C GLY A 203 -4.37 11.21 27.24
N SER A 204 -4.21 10.16 26.41
CA SER A 204 -4.23 8.76 26.88
C SER A 204 -3.02 8.40 27.75
N ALA A 205 -1.83 8.93 27.42
CA ALA A 205 -0.62 8.73 28.22
C ALA A 205 -0.73 9.40 29.60
N SER A 206 -1.28 10.61 29.66
CA SER A 206 -1.56 11.30 30.92
C SER A 206 -2.54 10.52 31.79
N GLN A 207 -3.65 10.03 31.21
CA GLN A 207 -4.63 9.21 31.95
C GLN A 207 -4.03 7.89 32.44
N GLN A 208 -3.17 7.24 31.65
CA GLN A 208 -2.49 6.01 32.06
C GLN A 208 -1.52 6.26 33.23
N GLU A 209 -0.81 7.39 33.23
CA GLU A 209 0.10 7.77 34.30
C GLU A 209 -0.66 8.09 35.60
N ASP A 210 -1.76 8.85 35.51
CA ASP A 210 -2.63 9.15 36.66
C ASP A 210 -3.26 7.90 37.25
N THR A 211 -3.71 6.97 36.40
CA THR A 211 -4.28 5.68 36.83
C THR A 211 -3.23 4.81 37.52
N MET A 212 -2.01 4.74 36.98
CA MET A 212 -0.89 4.01 37.60
C MET A 212 -0.51 4.60 38.96
N LYS A 213 -0.54 5.94 39.07
CA LYS A 213 -0.28 6.65 40.33
C LYS A 213 -1.39 6.43 41.36
N ALA A 214 -2.65 6.36 40.94
CA ALA A 214 -3.77 6.06 41.82
C ALA A 214 -3.74 4.63 42.36
N LEU A 215 -3.34 3.65 41.54
CA LEU A 215 -3.27 2.23 41.94
C LEU A 215 -2.06 1.90 42.82
N TYR A 216 -0.90 2.50 42.54
CA TYR A 216 0.37 2.11 43.16
C TYR A 216 1.05 3.22 43.98
N GLY A 217 0.44 4.40 44.09
CA GLY A 217 0.90 5.51 44.92
C GLY A 217 2.35 5.90 44.64
N VAL A 218 3.15 6.01 45.71
CA VAL A 218 4.59 6.34 45.66
C VAL A 218 5.44 5.31 44.88
N ASN A 219 4.94 4.10 44.67
CA ASN A 219 5.65 3.04 43.97
C ASN A 219 5.43 3.05 42.44
N ALA A 220 4.47 3.82 41.94
CA ALA A 220 4.11 3.86 40.51
C ALA A 220 5.30 4.24 39.60
N GLU A 221 6.11 5.21 40.02
CA GLU A 221 7.28 5.64 39.26
C GLU A 221 8.36 4.57 39.17
N ALA A 222 8.61 3.82 40.25
CA ALA A 222 9.62 2.77 40.29
C ALA A 222 9.24 1.60 39.36
N ILE A 223 7.95 1.26 39.31
CA ILE A 223 7.40 0.21 38.44
C ILE A 223 7.48 0.63 36.96
N SER A 224 7.07 1.86 36.64
CA SER A 224 7.15 2.41 35.28
C SER A 224 8.60 2.49 34.77
N LYS A 225 9.55 2.91 35.62
CA LYS A 225 10.99 2.97 35.29
C LYS A 225 11.63 1.59 35.08
N LYS A 226 11.20 0.56 35.82
CA LYS A 226 11.66 -0.84 35.60
C LYS A 226 11.13 -1.41 34.29
N SER A 227 9.84 -1.21 33.99
CA SER A 227 9.20 -1.71 32.76
C SER A 227 9.82 -1.12 31.47
N LYS A 228 10.22 0.15 31.47
CA LYS A 228 10.90 0.80 30.34
C LYS A 228 12.33 0.28 30.08
N LYS A 229 12.98 -0.38 31.05
CA LYS A 229 14.37 -0.88 30.94
C LYS A 229 14.46 -2.30 30.40
N THR A 230 13.40 -3.11 30.53
CA THR A 230 13.37 -4.49 30.04
C THR A 230 12.86 -4.51 28.60
N ARG A 231 13.72 -4.89 27.64
CA ARG A 231 13.27 -5.13 26.26
C ARG A 231 12.44 -6.42 26.24
N PRO A 232 11.24 -6.42 25.66
CA PRO A 232 10.45 -7.63 25.54
C PRO A 232 11.18 -8.62 24.62
N VAL A 233 11.43 -9.82 25.11
CA VAL A 233 12.11 -10.88 24.36
C VAL A 233 11.03 -11.73 23.68
N HIS A 234 11.17 -11.95 22.37
CA HIS A 234 10.31 -12.88 21.64
C HIS A 234 10.88 -14.29 21.75
N GLY A 235 10.18 -15.19 22.44
CA GLY A 235 10.42 -16.62 22.39
C GLY A 235 9.65 -17.29 21.25
N ILE A 236 9.88 -18.59 21.04
CA ILE A 236 9.23 -19.41 20.00
C ILE A 236 7.69 -19.38 20.07
N PHE A 237 7.11 -19.12 21.25
CA PHE A 237 5.66 -19.05 21.47
C PHE A 237 5.13 -17.62 21.73
N GLY A 238 5.93 -16.58 21.43
CA GLY A 238 5.49 -15.18 21.51
C GLY A 238 6.25 -14.36 22.56
N LEU A 239 5.61 -13.27 23.01
CA LEU A 239 6.22 -12.26 23.88
C LEU A 239 6.46 -12.82 25.29
N VAL A 240 7.71 -12.98 25.69
CA VAL A 240 8.10 -13.42 27.04
C VAL A 240 8.72 -12.23 27.78
N ASN A 241 7.97 -11.65 28.71
CA ASN A 241 8.45 -10.59 29.61
C ASN A 241 9.17 -11.20 30.83
N VAL A 242 10.13 -12.08 30.59
CA VAL A 242 10.96 -12.69 31.65
C VAL A 242 12.43 -12.49 31.26
N PRO A 243 13.26 -11.92 32.14
CA PRO A 243 14.70 -11.80 31.93
C PRO A 243 15.35 -13.16 31.60
N PRO A 244 16.36 -13.23 30.70
CA PRO A 244 16.95 -14.49 30.26
C PRO A 244 17.50 -15.37 31.39
N ASP A 245 17.99 -14.75 32.47
CA ASP A 245 18.52 -15.39 33.67
C ASP A 245 17.45 -16.10 34.52
N GLU A 246 16.20 -15.62 34.48
CA GLU A 246 15.07 -16.22 35.21
C GLU A 246 14.30 -17.26 34.36
N TYR A 247 14.55 -17.29 33.04
CA TYR A 247 13.84 -18.16 32.10
C TYR A 247 14.10 -19.65 32.37
N ASP A 248 15.36 -20.02 32.61
CA ASP A 248 15.77 -21.42 32.78
C ASP A 248 15.25 -22.03 34.09
N GLU A 249 15.16 -21.24 35.14
CA GLU A 249 14.59 -21.65 36.44
C GLU A 249 13.09 -21.95 36.30
N ARG A 250 12.33 -21.01 35.73
CA ARG A 250 10.89 -21.18 35.49
C ARG A 250 10.59 -22.30 34.53
N ARG A 251 11.41 -22.47 33.48
CA ARG A 251 11.28 -23.60 32.55
C ARG A 251 11.50 -24.93 33.26
N ARG A 252 12.52 -25.05 34.13
CA ARG A 252 12.74 -26.23 34.97
C ARG A 252 11.54 -26.53 35.89
N GLU A 253 10.98 -25.51 36.54
CA GLU A 253 9.82 -25.66 37.42
C GLU A 253 8.53 -26.06 36.67
N LEU A 254 8.34 -25.52 35.46
CA LEU A 254 7.24 -25.94 34.57
C LEU A 254 7.42 -27.39 34.13
N LEU A 255 8.62 -27.78 33.68
CA LEU A 255 8.89 -29.14 33.23
C LEU A 255 8.76 -30.16 34.38
N SER A 256 9.08 -29.77 35.61
CA SER A 256 8.89 -30.62 36.79
C SER A 256 7.42 -30.88 37.11
N HIS A 257 6.54 -29.88 36.92
CA HIS A 257 5.09 -30.05 37.07
C HIS A 257 4.51 -31.05 36.07
N PHE A 258 5.02 -31.07 34.84
CA PHE A 258 4.58 -31.99 33.78
C PHE A 258 5.31 -33.34 33.79
N ARG A 259 6.24 -33.58 34.74
CA ARG A 259 7.09 -34.79 34.82
C ARG A 259 7.82 -35.13 33.52
N THR A 260 8.10 -34.13 32.70
CA THR A 260 8.84 -34.29 31.43
C THR A 260 10.32 -34.01 31.68
N VAL A 261 11.20 -34.93 31.25
CA VAL A 261 12.66 -34.75 31.34
C VAL A 261 13.17 -33.99 30.12
N GLU A 262 14.17 -33.13 30.32
CA GLU A 262 14.91 -32.43 29.25
C GLU A 262 15.29 -33.43 28.14
N PRO A 263 14.97 -33.18 26.86
CA PRO A 263 15.44 -34.03 25.78
C PRO A 263 16.97 -33.95 25.72
N SER A 264 17.65 -35.07 25.94
CA SER A 264 19.11 -35.13 25.82
C SER A 264 19.53 -34.73 24.41
N SER A 265 20.43 -33.75 24.32
CA SER A 265 21.12 -33.40 23.08
C SER A 265 21.94 -34.60 22.58
N THR A 266 21.34 -35.46 21.77
CA THR A 266 22.02 -36.54 21.08
C THR A 266 22.50 -36.05 19.72
N THR A 267 23.81 -35.78 19.67
CA THR A 267 24.73 -35.91 18.51
C THR A 267 24.35 -35.22 17.20
N ALA A 268 24.93 -34.04 16.98
CA ALA A 268 25.44 -33.66 15.65
C ALA A 268 26.93 -33.99 15.62
N ALA A 269 27.27 -35.19 15.12
CA ALA A 269 28.59 -35.51 14.62
C ALA A 269 28.46 -36.53 13.48
N ILE A 270 28.80 -36.02 12.28
CA ILE A 270 28.93 -36.66 10.95
C ILE A 270 27.61 -36.89 10.20
#